data_AF-A0A061I7M9-F1
#
_entry.id   AF-A0A061I7M9-F1
#
_cell.length_a   1.000
_cell.length_b   1.000
_cell.length_c   1.000
_cell.angle_alpha   90.00
_cell.angle_beta   90.00
_cell.angle_gamma   90.00
#
_symmetry.space_group_name_H-M   'P 1'
#
loop_
_entity.id
_entity.type
_entity.pdbx_description
1 polymer ?
#
loop_
_entity_poly.entity_id
_entity_poly.type
_entity_poly.pdbx_seq_one_letter_code
_entity_poly.pdbx_strand_id
1 'polypeptide(L)'
;MAVCAKAQNKPFYVVAESFKFVRLFPLNQQDVPDKFKYKADTLKSKQTGQDLKEEHPWVDYTSPSLITLLFTDLGVLTPSAVSDELIKLYL
;
A
#
# COMPACT_ATOMS: atom_id res chain seq x y z
N MET A 1 12.84 2.23 0.09
CA MET A 1 13.01 3.59 -0.49
C MET A 1 12.51 4.69 0.46
N ALA A 2 11.24 4.66 0.87
CA ALA A 2 10.64 5.72 1.71
C ALA A 2 11.38 5.96 3.04
N VAL A 3 11.85 4.89 3.71
CA VAL A 3 12.65 4.97 4.93
C VAL A 3 13.95 5.76 4.72
N CYS A 4 14.67 5.49 3.63
CA CYS A 4 15.92 6.21 3.32
C CYS A 4 15.67 7.69 3.02
N ALA A 5 14.59 8.00 2.29
CA ALA A 5 14.20 9.39 2.01
C ALA A 5 13.92 10.15 3.31
N LYS A 6 13.16 9.54 4.23
CA LYS A 6 12.89 10.11 5.56
C LYS A 6 14.17 10.32 6.36
N ALA A 7 15.07 9.32 6.39
CA ALA A 7 16.34 9.41 7.12
C ALA A 7 17.25 10.55 6.60
N GLN A 8 17.15 10.88 5.32
CA GLN A 8 17.92 11.95 4.68
C GLN A 8 17.16 13.28 4.58
N ASN A 9 16.01 13.41 5.25
CA ASN A 9 15.12 14.58 5.18
C ASN A 9 14.79 15.00 3.74
N LYS A 10 14.61 14.02 2.85
CA LYS A 10 14.15 14.25 1.48
C LYS A 10 12.63 14.02 1.40
N PRO A 11 11.86 14.95 0.82
CA PRO A 11 10.42 14.76 0.68
C PRO A 11 10.14 13.56 -0.23
N PHE A 12 9.12 12.78 0.13
CA PHE A 12 8.71 11.58 -0.60
C PHE A 12 7.27 11.76 -1.08
N TYR A 13 7.10 11.84 -2.40
CA TYR A 13 5.80 12.06 -3.03
C TYR A 13 5.31 10.79 -3.72
N VAL A 14 4.00 10.56 -3.66
CA VAL A 14 3.33 9.43 -4.32
C VAL A 14 2.41 9.96 -5.40
N VAL A 15 2.34 9.27 -6.53
CA VAL A 15 1.39 9.56 -7.62
C VAL A 15 0.47 8.36 -7.76
N ALA A 16 -0.82 8.56 -7.51
CA ALA A 16 -1.83 7.53 -7.60
C ALA A 16 -3.20 8.14 -7.90
N GLU A 17 -3.98 7.47 -8.73
CA GLU A 17 -5.36 7.87 -9.03
C GLU A 17 -6.31 7.45 -7.89
N SER A 18 -7.40 8.18 -7.72
CA SER A 18 -8.41 8.02 -6.65
C SER A 18 -9.07 6.65 -6.66
N PHE A 19 -9.25 6.02 -7.83
CA PHE A 19 -9.79 4.66 -7.92
C PHE A 19 -8.88 3.58 -7.31
N LYS A 20 -7.62 3.91 -7.00
CA LYS A 20 -6.70 3.03 -6.28
C LYS A 20 -6.88 3.11 -4.75
N PHE A 21 -7.76 3.98 -4.26
CA PHE A 21 -8.10 4.02 -2.84
C PHE A 21 -8.85 2.76 -2.45
N VAL A 22 -8.38 2.08 -1.41
CA VAL A 22 -8.89 0.78 -0.98
C VAL A 22 -9.27 0.82 0.50
N ARG A 23 -10.40 0.21 0.85
CA ARG A 23 -10.85 -0.01 2.24
C ARG A 23 -10.03 -1.09 2.93
N LEU A 24 -8.74 -0.83 3.11
CA LEU A 24 -7.81 -1.69 3.83
C LEU A 24 -6.92 -0.85 4.71
N PHE A 25 -6.74 -1.25 5.96
CA PHE A 25 -5.93 -0.53 6.94
C PHE A 25 -4.86 -1.45 7.55
N PRO A 26 -3.79 -1.78 6.81
CA PRO A 26 -2.68 -2.56 7.35
C PRO A 26 -1.87 -1.71 8.33
N LEU A 27 -1.51 -2.27 9.48
CA LEU A 27 -0.64 -1.60 10.47
C LEU A 27 0.83 -1.96 10.26
N ASN A 28 1.07 -3.15 9.70
CA ASN A 28 2.40 -3.66 9.40
C ASN A 28 2.40 -4.46 8.08
N GLN A 29 3.58 -4.96 7.69
CA GLN A 29 3.73 -5.70 6.43
C GLN A 29 2.99 -7.03 6.40
N GLN A 30 2.78 -7.69 7.53
CA GLN A 30 2.07 -8.95 7.60
C GLN A 30 0.57 -8.76 7.36
N ASP A 31 0.01 -7.63 7.78
CA ASP A 31 -1.42 -7.33 7.66
C ASP A 31 -1.91 -7.15 6.21
N VAL A 32 -1.00 -6.95 5.25
CA VAL A 32 -1.37 -6.90 3.83
C VAL A 32 -1.81 -8.30 3.37
N PRO A 33 -3.04 -8.48 2.86
CA PRO A 33 -3.55 -9.79 2.43
C PRO A 33 -2.68 -10.48 1.37
N ASP A 34 -2.50 -11.80 1.51
CA ASP A 34 -1.75 -12.65 0.56
C ASP A 34 -2.23 -12.51 -0.89
N LYS A 35 -3.52 -12.25 -1.10
CA LYS A 35 -4.13 -11.99 -2.42
C LYS A 35 -3.53 -10.80 -3.18
N PHE A 36 -2.91 -9.86 -2.47
CA PHE A 36 -2.23 -8.70 -3.06
C PHE A 36 -0.71 -8.91 -3.14
N LYS A 37 -0.14 -9.71 -2.22
CA LYS A 37 1.30 -10.00 -2.15
C LYS A 37 1.78 -10.96 -3.24
N TYR A 38 0.96 -11.95 -3.59
CA TYR A 38 1.37 -13.04 -4.47
C TYR A 38 0.41 -13.18 -5.65
N LYS A 39 0.93 -13.74 -6.75
CA LYS A 39 0.13 -14.05 -7.94
C LYS A 39 -0.90 -15.12 -7.62
N ALA A 40 -2.01 -15.11 -8.36
CA ALA A 40 -3.07 -16.10 -8.21
C ALA A 40 -2.57 -17.54 -8.37
N ASP A 41 -1.61 -17.77 -9.27
CA ASP A 41 -1.04 -19.11 -9.52
C ASP A 41 -0.21 -19.61 -8.34
N THR A 42 0.61 -18.74 -7.73
CA THR A 42 1.35 -19.03 -6.49
C THR A 42 0.39 -19.37 -5.34
N LEU A 43 -0.74 -18.65 -5.24
CA LEU A 43 -1.74 -18.90 -4.20
C LEU A 43 -2.49 -20.21 -4.38
N LYS A 44 -2.75 -20.64 -5.63
CA LYS A 44 -3.27 -21.99 -5.91
C LYS A 44 -2.25 -23.05 -5.51
N SER A 45 -0.97 -22.80 -5.77
CA SER A 45 0.10 -23.75 -5.44
C SER A 45 0.28 -23.98 -3.93
N LYS A 46 -0.02 -22.95 -3.11
CA LYS A 46 -0.12 -23.06 -1.65
C LYS A 46 -1.13 -24.14 -1.23
N GLN A 47 -2.24 -24.27 -1.95
CA GLN A 47 -3.28 -25.27 -1.66
C GLN A 47 -2.81 -26.68 -2.02
N THR A 48 -1.90 -26.81 -2.98
CA THR A 48 -1.28 -28.08 -3.40
C THR A 48 -0.01 -28.43 -2.62
N GLY A 49 0.37 -27.64 -1.60
CA GLY A 49 1.43 -27.98 -0.66
C GLY A 49 2.78 -27.25 -0.85
N GLN A 50 2.86 -26.23 -1.71
CA GLN A 50 4.06 -25.38 -1.77
C GLN A 50 4.09 -24.35 -0.61
N ASP A 51 5.25 -24.18 0.02
CA ASP A 51 5.43 -23.21 1.11
C ASP A 51 5.63 -21.79 0.54
N LEU A 52 4.84 -20.83 1.01
CA LEU A 52 4.96 -19.42 0.61
C LEU A 52 6.27 -18.77 1.10
N LYS A 53 7.00 -19.40 2.02
CA LYS A 53 8.24 -18.84 2.56
C LYS A 53 9.37 -18.75 1.53
N GLU A 54 9.34 -19.58 0.50
CA GLU A 54 10.33 -19.54 -0.59
C GLU A 54 9.95 -18.51 -1.67
N GLU A 55 8.71 -18.04 -1.66
CA GLU A 55 8.18 -17.07 -2.61
C GLU A 55 8.40 -15.64 -2.14
N HIS A 56 8.59 -14.72 -3.09
CA HIS A 56 8.86 -13.32 -2.79
C HIS A 56 7.59 -12.45 -2.98
N PRO A 57 7.26 -11.58 -2.01
CA PRO A 57 6.13 -10.68 -2.13
C PRO A 57 6.38 -9.64 -3.23
N TRP A 58 5.34 -9.38 -4.03
CA TRP A 58 5.38 -8.43 -5.16
C TRP A 58 5.08 -6.99 -4.75
N VAL A 59 4.43 -6.80 -3.60
CA VAL A 59 4.03 -5.50 -3.08
C VAL A 59 4.41 -5.38 -1.60
N ASP A 60 4.71 -4.16 -1.17
CA ASP A 60 4.95 -3.82 0.22
C ASP A 60 4.01 -2.67 0.67
N TYR A 61 3.86 -2.53 1.97
CA TYR A 61 3.17 -1.40 2.60
C TYR A 61 4.17 -0.31 2.97
N THR A 62 3.85 0.94 2.65
CA THR A 62 4.59 2.12 3.11
C THR A 62 3.72 2.91 4.07
N SER A 63 4.21 3.10 5.31
CA SER A 63 3.49 3.87 6.34
C SER A 63 3.23 5.32 5.90
N PRO A 64 2.05 5.90 6.20
CA PRO A 64 1.73 7.28 5.86
C PRO A 64 2.70 8.32 6.46
N SER A 65 3.35 7.99 7.58
CA SER A 65 4.36 8.85 8.23
C SER A 65 5.62 9.11 7.38
N LEU A 66 5.84 8.26 6.37
CA LEU A 66 6.95 8.34 5.43
C LEU A 66 6.57 9.08 4.13
N ILE A 67 5.28 9.35 3.90
CA ILE A 67 4.77 10.01 2.70
C ILE A 67 4.53 11.49 3.00
N THR A 68 5.04 12.37 2.14
CA THR A 68 4.88 13.82 2.30
C THR A 68 3.55 14.29 1.69
N LEU A 69 3.33 14.01 0.40
CA LEU A 69 2.11 14.37 -0.33
C LEU A 69 1.77 13.31 -1.38
N LEU A 70 0.49 13.23 -1.73
CA LEU A 70 -0.04 12.38 -2.78
C LEU A 70 -0.61 13.25 -3.90
N PHE A 71 -0.24 12.95 -5.14
CA PHE A 71 -0.82 13.56 -6.33
C PHE A 71 -1.89 12.63 -6.88
N THR A 72 -3.14 13.09 -6.88
CA THR A 72 -4.31 12.37 -7.36
C THR A 72 -5.09 13.24 -8.35
N ASP A 73 -6.08 12.65 -9.02
CA ASP A 73 -7.09 13.33 -9.83
C ASP A 73 -8.02 14.24 -9.02
N LEU A 74 -8.07 14.07 -7.69
CA LEU A 74 -8.79 14.97 -6.77
C LEU A 74 -7.93 16.16 -6.32
N GLY A 75 -6.65 16.20 -6.72
CA GLY A 75 -5.68 17.23 -6.36
C GLY A 75 -4.52 16.68 -5.53
N VAL A 76 -3.81 17.59 -4.85
CA VAL A 76 -2.69 17.24 -3.98
C VAL A 76 -3.21 17.02 -2.57
N LEU A 77 -3.04 15.81 -2.05
CA LEU A 77 -3.57 15.38 -0.76
C LEU A 77 -2.45 15.06 0.24
N THR A 78 -2.70 15.35 1.52
CA THR A 78 -1.91 14.78 2.61
C THR A 78 -2.38 13.34 2.88
N PRO A 79 -1.54 12.48 3.48
CA PRO A 79 -1.97 11.13 3.85
C PRO A 79 -3.23 11.09 4.74
N SER A 80 -3.44 12.11 5.59
CA SER A 80 -4.66 12.22 6.41
C SER A 80 -5.89 12.56 5.58
N ALA A 81 -5.78 13.45 4.59
CA ALA A 81 -6.89 13.83 3.72
C ALA A 81 -7.39 12.66 2.86
N VAL A 82 -6.52 11.69 2.54
CA VAL A 82 -6.92 10.44 1.89
C VAL A 82 -7.96 9.68 2.73
N SER A 83 -7.84 9.69 4.06
CA SER A 83 -8.80 9.04 4.95
C SER A 83 -10.18 9.71 4.87
N ASP A 84 -10.22 11.04 4.83
CA ASP A 84 -11.47 11.80 4.73
C ASP A 84 -12.17 11.57 3.39
N GLU A 85 -11.42 11.57 2.28
CA GLU A 85 -11.96 11.24 0.95
C GLU A 85 -12.48 9.80 0.90
N LEU A 86 -11.79 8.86 1.55
CA LEU A 86 -12.24 7.47 1.62
C LEU A 86 -13.54 7.35 2.44
N ILE A 87 -13.68 8.06 3.55
CA ILE A 87 -14.94 8.09 4.32
C ILE A 87 -16.09 8.64 3.46
N LYS A 88 -15.85 9.75 2.77
CA LYS A 88 -16.83 10.43 1.88
C LYS A 88 -17.28 9.58 0.69
N LEU A 89 -16.42 8.69 0.17
CA LEU A 89 -16.78 7.81 -0.94
C LEU A 89 -17.73 6.67 -0.52
N TYR A 90 -17.76 6.31 0.76
CA TYR A 90 -18.46 5.11 1.24
C TYR A 90 -19.58 5.38 2.25
N LEU A 91 -19.80 6.64 2.65
CA LEU A 91 -20.92 7.11 3.47
C LEU A 91 -21.63 8.25 2.74
#